data_AF-A0AAE3JG23-F1
#
_entry.id   AF-A0AAE3JG23-F1
#
_cell.length_a   1.000
_cell.length_b   1.000
_cell.length_c   1.000
_cell.angle_alpha   90.00
_cell.angle_beta   90.00
_cell.angle_gamma   90.00
#
_symmetry.space_group_name_H-M   'P 1'
#
loop_
_entity.id
_entity.type
_entity.pdbx_description
1 polymer ?
#
loop_
_entity_poly.entity_id
_entity_poly.type
_entity_poly.pdbx_seq_one_letter_code
_entity_poly.pdbx_strand_id
1 'polypeptide(L)'
;MLSAFIVSLLVYRDGLQNQWLFYADYIIMKKDGTVWVIETKGGETKGKDKNIDIQIENKFNAFKNYAAEHSLHWGFVRDKDNQLYINNTEFAHDMSDDHWVPLSQEF
;
A
#
# COMPACT_ATOMS: atom_id res chain seq x y z
N MET A 1 -28.05 -8.41 3.55
CA MET A 1 -27.32 -8.45 4.84
C MET A 1 -26.07 -7.59 4.64
N LEU A 2 -25.86 -6.58 5.49
CA LEU A 2 -25.06 -5.38 5.20
C LEU A 2 -23.67 -5.69 4.60
N SER A 3 -23.42 -5.29 3.36
CA SER A 3 -22.05 -5.10 2.87
C SER A 3 -21.63 -3.69 3.27
N ALA A 4 -20.81 -3.59 4.32
CA ALA A 4 -20.21 -2.34 4.75
C ALA A 4 -19.59 -1.62 3.54
N PHE A 5 -19.84 -0.31 3.45
CA PHE A 5 -19.04 0.54 2.58
C PHE A 5 -17.61 0.48 3.13
N ILE A 6 -16.69 -0.15 2.40
CA ILE A 6 -15.27 -0.06 2.74
C ILE A 6 -14.87 1.38 2.46
N VAL A 7 -14.98 2.22 3.49
CA VAL A 7 -14.42 3.56 3.47
C VAL A 7 -12.96 3.37 3.85
N SER A 8 -12.08 3.37 2.86
CA SER A 8 -10.63 3.23 3.02
C SER A 8 -9.97 4.51 3.54
N LEU A 9 -10.61 5.17 4.51
CA LEU A 9 -10.06 6.33 5.21
C LEU A 9 -9.06 5.85 6.24
N LEU A 10 -7.81 6.27 6.08
CA LEU A 10 -6.69 5.82 6.91
C LEU A 10 -6.12 7.00 7.67
N VAL A 11 -5.74 6.75 8.91
CA VAL A 11 -5.14 7.75 9.80
C VAL A 11 -3.67 7.41 10.01
N TYR A 12 -2.78 8.37 9.78
CA TYR A 12 -1.38 8.27 10.20
C TYR A 12 -0.98 9.51 11.02
N ARG A 13 0.14 9.39 11.74
CA ARG A 13 0.73 10.50 12.50
C ARG A 13 2.08 10.88 11.94
N ASP A 14 2.38 12.17 11.93
CA ASP A 14 3.72 12.66 11.61
C ASP A 14 4.64 12.70 12.85
N GLY A 15 5.90 13.13 12.65
CA GLY A 15 6.87 13.26 13.74
C GLY A 15 6.50 14.31 14.80
N LEU A 16 5.56 15.20 14.52
CA LEU A 16 5.01 16.20 15.45
C LEU A 16 3.69 15.75 16.10
N GLN A 17 3.27 14.49 15.88
CA GLN A 17 2.02 13.90 16.36
C GLN A 17 0.74 14.49 15.78
N ASN A 18 0.82 15.26 14.68
CA ASN A 18 -0.39 15.67 13.97
C ASN A 18 -1.04 14.45 13.31
N GLN A 19 -2.37 14.41 13.31
CA GLN A 19 -3.14 13.36 12.64
C GLN A 19 -3.48 13.79 11.22
N TRP A 20 -3.27 12.87 10.28
CA TRP A 20 -3.50 13.08 8.86
C TRP A 20 -4.35 11.95 8.29
N LEU A 21 -5.11 12.27 7.25
CA LEU A 21 -5.99 11.34 6.55
C LEU A 21 -5.47 11.05 5.14
N PHE A 22 -5.56 9.81 4.69
CA PHE A 22 -5.41 9.45 3.29
C PHE A 22 -6.39 8.34 2.89
N TYR A 23 -6.57 8.17 1.58
CA TYR A 23 -7.45 7.15 1.00
C TYR A 23 -6.62 6.21 0.14
N ALA A 24 -6.97 4.93 0.15
CA ALA A 24 -6.41 3.97 -0.79
C ALA A 24 -6.79 4.34 -2.23
N ASP A 25 -5.86 4.19 -3.17
CA ASP A 25 -6.11 4.42 -4.59
C ASP A 25 -7.09 3.40 -5.20
N TYR A 26 -7.02 2.13 -4.76
CA TYR A 26 -7.90 1.08 -5.26
C TYR A 26 -8.47 0.22 -4.14
N ILE A 27 -9.73 -0.19 -4.32
CA ILE A 27 -10.40 -1.23 -3.55
C ILE A 27 -10.93 -2.26 -4.55
N ILE A 28 -10.51 -3.51 -4.42
CA ILE A 28 -10.79 -4.56 -5.39
C ILE A 28 -11.44 -5.73 -4.65
N MET A 29 -12.63 -6.15 -5.08
CA MET A 29 -13.25 -7.39 -4.62
C MET A 29 -13.02 -8.49 -5.66
N LYS A 30 -12.30 -9.55 -5.27
CA LYS A 30 -12.10 -10.74 -6.10
C LYS A 30 -13.39 -11.59 -6.10
N LYS A 31 -13.49 -12.52 -7.07
CA LYS A 31 -14.67 -13.40 -7.23
C LYS A 31 -14.89 -14.34 -6.05
N ASP A 32 -13.83 -14.66 -5.30
CA ASP A 32 -13.87 -15.47 -4.09
C ASP A 32 -14.35 -14.68 -2.85
N GLY A 33 -14.64 -13.39 -3.00
CA GLY A 33 -15.10 -12.50 -1.94
C GLY A 33 -13.99 -11.82 -1.15
N THR A 34 -12.71 -12.12 -1.43
CA THR A 34 -11.59 -11.40 -0.80
C THR A 34 -11.53 -9.96 -1.29
N VAL A 35 -11.17 -9.04 -0.39
CA VAL A 35 -11.05 -7.62 -0.69
C VAL A 35 -9.60 -7.19 -0.54
N TRP A 36 -9.07 -6.53 -1.56
CA TRP A 36 -7.75 -5.93 -1.63
C TRP A 36 -7.87 -4.41 -1.57
N VAL A 37 -7.05 -3.78 -0.73
CA VAL A 37 -6.84 -2.32 -0.73
C VAL A 37 -5.42 -2.01 -1.19
N ILE A 38 -5.28 -1.18 -2.21
CA ILE A 38 -3.98 -0.86 -2.81
C ILE A 38 -3.73 0.64 -2.77
N GLU A 39 -2.52 1.00 -2.36
CA GLU A 39 -1.97 2.35 -2.45
C GLU A 39 -0.85 2.34 -3.49
N THR A 40 -0.83 3.30 -4.40
CA THR A 40 0.24 3.45 -5.39
C THR A 40 1.22 4.54 -4.97
N LYS A 41 2.50 4.32 -5.24
CA LYS A 41 3.57 5.30 -4.97
C LYS A 41 4.46 5.45 -6.19
N GLY A 42 5.23 6.55 -6.21
CA GLY A 42 6.26 6.73 -7.23
C GLY A 42 7.24 5.56 -7.21
N GLY A 43 7.46 4.94 -8.36
CA GLY A 43 8.35 3.81 -8.48
C GLY A 43 9.82 4.18 -8.68
N GLU A 44 10.51 3.39 -9.49
CA GLU A 44 11.93 3.52 -9.79
C GLU A 44 12.16 3.45 -11.31
N THR A 45 13.12 4.23 -11.81
CA THR A 45 13.62 4.05 -13.18
C THR A 45 15.12 4.18 -13.23
N LYS A 46 15.79 3.16 -13.77
CA LYS A 46 17.26 3.10 -13.88
C LYS A 46 17.95 3.38 -12.53
N GLY A 47 17.44 2.78 -11.45
CA GLY A 47 17.97 2.96 -10.09
C GLY A 47 17.68 4.32 -9.44
N LYS A 48 16.86 5.18 -10.06
CA LYS A 48 16.44 6.45 -9.48
C LYS A 48 15.03 6.33 -8.92
N ASP A 49 14.92 6.53 -7.61
CA ASP A 49 13.64 6.63 -6.93
C ASP A 49 12.85 7.86 -7.41
N LYS A 50 11.56 7.67 -7.64
CA LYS A 50 10.58 8.71 -8.01
C LYS A 50 9.59 8.99 -6.88
N ASN A 51 9.67 8.28 -5.76
CA ASN A 51 8.80 8.52 -4.63
C ASN A 51 9.14 9.88 -3.97
N ILE A 52 8.13 10.75 -3.89
CA ILE A 52 8.23 12.07 -3.25
C ILE A 52 7.52 12.11 -1.89
N ASP A 53 6.89 11.00 -1.48
CA ASP A 53 6.12 10.93 -0.25
C ASP A 53 7.04 10.68 0.96
N ILE A 54 7.43 11.76 1.63
CA ILE A 54 8.24 11.71 2.86
C ILE A 54 7.56 10.99 4.02
N GLN A 55 6.23 10.79 3.97
CA GLN A 55 5.46 10.08 5.00
C GLN A 55 5.14 8.64 4.61
N ILE A 56 5.78 8.11 3.56
CA ILE A 56 5.48 6.78 3.01
C ILE A 56 5.53 5.68 4.08
N GLU A 57 6.50 5.68 4.98
CA GLU A 57 6.61 4.69 6.04
C GLU A 57 5.45 4.77 7.04
N ASN A 58 5.09 5.97 7.47
CA ASN A 58 3.96 6.19 8.37
C ASN A 58 2.64 5.74 7.72
N LYS A 59 2.46 6.05 6.44
CA LYS A 59 1.29 5.60 5.66
C LYS A 59 1.28 4.08 5.49
N PHE A 60 2.43 3.48 5.17
CA PHE A 60 2.57 2.04 5.01
C PHE A 60 2.18 1.29 6.29
N ASN A 61 2.70 1.72 7.44
CA ASN A 61 2.38 1.12 8.73
C ASN A 61 0.91 1.33 9.13
N ALA A 62 0.34 2.51 8.87
CA ALA A 62 -1.09 2.75 9.06
C ALA A 62 -1.94 1.83 8.19
N PHE A 63 -1.55 1.65 6.92
CA PHE A 63 -2.25 0.79 5.95
C PHE A 63 -2.21 -0.68 6.34
N LYS A 64 -1.04 -1.17 6.76
CA LYS A 64 -0.84 -2.52 7.30
C LYS A 64 -1.75 -2.79 8.50
N ASN A 65 -1.78 -1.86 9.45
CA ASN A 65 -2.58 -2.00 10.68
C ASN A 65 -4.09 -2.00 10.37
N TYR A 66 -4.55 -1.10 9.50
CA TYR A 66 -5.94 -1.05 9.07
C TYR A 66 -6.36 -2.35 8.36
N ALA A 67 -5.53 -2.84 7.44
CA ALA A 67 -5.82 -4.08 6.73
C ALA A 67 -5.91 -5.28 7.69
N ALA A 68 -5.02 -5.36 8.69
CA ALA A 68 -5.06 -6.39 9.72
C ALA A 68 -6.35 -6.30 10.58
N GLU A 69 -6.75 -5.11 11.02
CA GLU A 69 -7.96 -4.89 11.81
C GLU A 69 -9.23 -5.32 11.07
N HIS A 70 -9.29 -5.08 9.77
CA HIS A 70 -10.46 -5.37 8.93
C HIS A 70 -10.38 -6.67 8.15
N SER A 71 -9.34 -7.49 8.38
CA SER A 71 -9.12 -8.75 7.64
C SER A 71 -9.11 -8.57 6.12
N LEU A 72 -8.46 -7.49 5.66
CA LEU A 72 -8.31 -7.15 4.25
C LEU A 72 -6.94 -7.60 3.73
N HIS A 73 -6.89 -7.96 2.45
CA HIS A 73 -5.62 -8.00 1.74
C HIS A 73 -5.19 -6.57 1.38
N TRP A 74 -3.89 -6.33 1.30
CA TRP A 74 -3.37 -4.99 1.06
C TRP A 74 -2.03 -5.01 0.35
N GLY A 75 -1.59 -3.85 -0.11
CA GLY A 75 -0.20 -3.65 -0.51
C GLY A 75 0.06 -2.27 -1.09
N PHE A 76 1.32 -1.86 -1.03
CA PHE A 76 1.82 -0.70 -1.76
C PHE A 76 2.35 -1.17 -3.11
N VAL A 77 1.94 -0.52 -4.19
CA VAL A 77 2.36 -0.84 -5.55
C VAL A 77 3.22 0.27 -6.14
N ARG A 78 4.34 -0.13 -6.75
CA ARG A 78 5.31 0.77 -7.39
C ARG A 78 5.75 0.19 -8.74
N ASP A 79 6.05 1.07 -9.69
CA ASP A 79 6.68 0.67 -10.95
C ASP A 79 8.20 0.52 -10.78
N LYS A 80 8.82 -0.44 -11.47
CA LYS A 80 10.27 -0.50 -11.65
C LYS A 80 10.55 -0.91 -13.08
N ASP A 81 11.04 0.05 -13.86
CA ASP A 81 11.37 -0.14 -15.28
C ASP A 81 10.25 -0.83 -16.10
N ASN A 82 9.01 -0.32 -15.96
CA ASN A 82 7.77 -0.80 -16.59
C ASN A 82 7.21 -2.14 -16.07
N GLN A 83 7.68 -2.63 -14.93
CA GLN A 83 7.09 -3.76 -14.22
C GLN A 83 6.50 -3.30 -12.89
N LEU A 84 5.39 -3.90 -12.46
CA LEU A 84 4.74 -3.57 -11.19
C LEU A 84 5.22 -4.51 -10.09
N TYR A 85 5.57 -3.93 -8.96
CA TYR A 85 5.96 -4.64 -7.75
C TYR A 85 5.03 -4.24 -6.60
N ILE A 86 4.82 -5.17 -5.69
CA ILE A 86 4.00 -5.00 -4.50
C ILE A 86 4.84 -5.28 -3.25
N ASN A 87 4.64 -4.48 -2.22
CA ASN A 87 5.07 -4.78 -0.87
C ASN A 87 3.87 -4.75 0.06
N ASN A 88 3.61 -5.88 0.72
CA ASN A 88 2.50 -6.15 1.62
C ASN A 88 2.97 -6.77 2.95
N THR A 89 4.26 -6.62 3.29
CA THR A 89 4.89 -7.27 4.45
C THR A 89 5.50 -6.25 5.42
N GLU A 90 6.75 -5.89 5.23
CA GLU A 90 7.52 -4.93 6.03
C GLU A 90 7.96 -3.75 5.18
N PHE A 91 8.01 -2.56 5.78
CA PHE A 91 8.37 -1.37 5.02
C PHE A 91 9.82 -1.45 4.55
N ALA A 92 10.01 -1.40 3.23
CA ALA A 92 11.31 -1.28 2.61
C ALA A 92 11.30 -0.10 1.63
N HIS A 93 12.20 0.86 1.84
CA HIS A 93 12.30 2.05 0.99
C HIS A 93 12.83 1.71 -0.41
N ASP A 94 13.90 0.90 -0.45
CA ASP A 94 14.59 0.49 -1.67
C ASP A 94 13.82 -0.62 -2.39
N MET A 95 13.55 -0.47 -3.69
CA MET A 95 12.85 -1.48 -4.49
C MET A 95 13.75 -2.66 -4.91
N SER A 96 15.01 -2.70 -4.50
CA SER A 96 15.89 -3.88 -4.60
C SER A 96 15.77 -4.82 -3.40
N ASP A 97 15.07 -4.40 -2.35
CA ASP A 97 14.82 -5.21 -1.17
C ASP A 97 13.85 -6.37 -1.46
N ASP A 98 14.08 -7.53 -0.85
CA ASP A 98 13.33 -8.77 -1.07
C ASP A 98 11.84 -8.67 -0.71
N HIS A 99 11.44 -7.67 0.08
CA HIS A 99 10.02 -7.41 0.37
C HIS A 99 9.23 -6.87 -0.83
N TRP A 100 9.90 -6.40 -1.89
CA TRP A 100 9.27 -6.01 -3.15
C TRP A 100 9.21 -7.17 -4.11
N VAL A 101 8.03 -7.78 -4.24
CA VAL A 101 7.80 -8.90 -5.16
C VAL A 101 7.02 -8.46 -6.40
N PRO A 102 7.19 -9.12 -7.55
CA PRO A 102 6.35 -8.86 -8.73
C PRO A 102 4.86 -8.94 -8.38
N LEU A 103 4.07 -7.96 -8.80
CA LEU A 103 2.62 -7.90 -8.52
C LEU A 103 1.89 -9.17 -8.96
N SER A 104 2.35 -9.80 -10.05
CA SER A 104 1.80 -11.05 -10.56
C SER A 104 1.92 -12.26 -9.62
N GLN A 105 2.69 -12.17 -8.53
CA GLN A 105 2.74 -13.24 -7.53
C GLN A 105 1.51 -13.23 -6.60
N GLU A 106 0.80 -12.10 -6.53
CA GLU A 106 -0.37 -11.90 -5.65
C GLU A 106 -1.73 -11.95 -6.40
N PHE A 107 -1.70 -12.05 -7.74
CA PHE A 107 -2.88 -11.96 -8.61
C PHE A 107 -3.02 -13.13 -9.59
#